data_AF-A0A6P6BS66-F1
#
_entry.id   AF-A0A6P6BS66-F1
#
_cell.length_a   1.000
_cell.length_b   1.000
_cell.length_c   1.000
_cell.angle_alpha   90.00
_cell.angle_beta   90.00
_cell.angle_gamma   90.00
#
_symmetry.space_group_name_H-M   'P 1'
#
loop_
_entity.id
_entity.type
_entity.pdbx_description
1 polymer ?
#
loop_
_entity_poly.entity_id
_entity_poly.type
_entity_poly.pdbx_seq_one_letter_code
_entity_poly.pdbx_strand_id
1 'polypeptide(L)'
;MWRAYSDMREANYKGADKYFHARGNYDAAQRGPGGAWAAKVISDARENSQRVTDLFKYGDSGHGVEDSKDDQAANRWGRSGNDPNHIRPAGLPDKY
;
A
#
# COMPACT_ATOMS: atom_id res chain seq x y z
N MET A 1 1.92 8.36 4.15
CA MET A 1 2.34 6.99 4.54
C MET A 1 1.77 6.54 5.88
N TRP A 2 2.20 7.04 7.05
CA TRP A 2 1.72 6.54 8.36
C TRP A 2 0.20 6.60 8.54
N ARG A 3 -0.42 7.74 8.22
CA ARG A 3 -1.89 7.87 8.25
C ARG A 3 -2.60 6.80 7.43
N ALA A 4 -2.10 6.49 6.23
CA ALA A 4 -2.70 5.47 5.39
C ALA A 4 -2.61 4.07 5.99
N TYR A 5 -1.51 3.77 6.69
CA TYR A 5 -1.39 2.55 7.47
C TYR A 5 -2.34 2.52 8.67
N SER A 6 -2.46 3.62 9.42
CA SER A 6 -3.39 3.73 10.55
C SER A 6 -4.84 3.53 10.11
N ASP A 7 -5.26 4.21 9.04
CA ASP A 7 -6.61 4.10 8.51
C ASP A 7 -6.87 2.68 7.94
N MET A 8 -5.89 2.03 7.32
CA MET A 8 -6.01 0.63 6.89
C MET A 8 -6.29 -0.30 8.06
N ARG A 9 -5.59 -0.07 9.18
CA ARG A 9 -5.76 -0.85 10.42
C ARG A 9 -7.11 -0.54 11.09
N GLU A 10 -7.52 0.72 11.10
CA GLU A 10 -8.81 1.15 11.65
C GLU A 10 -9.99 0.64 10.82
N ALA A 11 -9.89 0.71 9.50
CA ALA A 11 -10.93 0.26 8.58
C ALA A 11 -11.17 -1.24 8.69
N ASN A 12 -10.10 -2.02 8.93
CA ASN A 12 -10.13 -3.48 9.01
C ASN A 12 -10.99 -4.10 7.89
N TYR A 13 -10.83 -3.57 6.67
CA TYR A 13 -11.73 -3.82 5.54
C TYR A 13 -11.08 -4.77 4.54
N LYS A 14 -11.78 -5.86 4.22
CA LYS A 14 -11.27 -6.90 3.31
C LYS A 14 -11.08 -6.32 1.90
N GLY A 15 -9.89 -6.51 1.33
CA GLY A 15 -9.54 -6.05 -0.02
C GLY A 15 -9.28 -4.55 -0.16
N ALA A 16 -9.13 -3.82 0.95
CA ALA A 16 -8.80 -2.40 0.93
C ALA A 16 -7.29 -2.11 1.05
N ASP A 17 -6.45 -3.13 1.22
CA ASP A 17 -5.01 -3.01 1.38
C ASP A 17 -4.39 -2.20 0.21
N LYS A 18 -4.62 -2.62 -1.03
CA LYS A 18 -4.05 -1.95 -2.21
C LYS A 18 -4.52 -0.50 -2.32
N TYR A 19 -5.77 -0.21 -1.95
CA TYR A 19 -6.26 1.17 -1.86
C TYR A 19 -5.44 2.03 -0.90
N PHE A 20 -5.19 1.54 0.33
CA PHE A 20 -4.39 2.27 1.31
C PHE A 20 -2.91 2.41 0.90
N HIS A 21 -2.37 1.44 0.17
CA HIS A 21 -1.05 1.54 -0.46
C HIS A 21 -0.97 2.70 -1.46
N ALA A 22 -1.92 2.74 -2.40
CA ALA A 22 -1.99 3.81 -3.39
C ALA A 22 -2.25 5.16 -2.74
N ARG A 23 -3.24 5.28 -1.85
CA ARG A 23 -3.57 6.53 -1.16
C ARG A 23 -2.39 7.08 -0.35
N GLY A 24 -1.71 6.22 0.41
CA GLY A 24 -0.55 6.63 1.19
C GLY A 24 0.60 7.18 0.33
N ASN A 25 0.84 6.56 -0.83
CA ASN A 25 1.85 6.99 -1.79
C ASN A 25 1.43 8.27 -2.55
N TYR A 26 0.16 8.37 -2.92
CA TYR A 26 -0.42 9.55 -3.55
C TYR A 26 -0.28 10.76 -2.62
N ASP A 27 -0.78 10.68 -1.38
CA ASP A 27 -0.70 11.76 -0.39
C ASP A 27 0.73 12.23 -0.14
N ALA A 28 1.69 11.29 -0.15
CA ALA A 28 3.10 11.60 0.04
C ALA A 28 3.69 12.26 -1.21
N ALA A 29 3.39 11.77 -2.42
CA ALA A 29 3.86 12.36 -3.67
C ALA A 29 3.33 13.78 -3.89
N GLN A 30 2.12 14.10 -3.41
CA GLN A 30 1.56 15.45 -3.42
C GLN A 30 2.37 16.46 -2.58
N ARG A 31 3.31 16.00 -1.74
CA ARG A 31 4.25 16.87 -0.99
C ARG A 31 5.50 17.23 -1.79
N GLY A 32 5.57 16.86 -3.07
CA GLY A 32 6.70 17.11 -3.95
C GLY A 32 7.75 16.00 -3.96
N PRO A 33 8.92 16.24 -4.58
CA PRO A 33 9.93 15.20 -4.82
C PRO A 33 10.40 14.47 -3.57
N GLY A 34 10.57 15.19 -2.45
CA GLY A 34 10.95 14.59 -1.17
C GLY A 34 9.89 13.64 -0.61
N GLY A 35 8.60 13.97 -0.80
CA GLY A 35 7.49 13.11 -0.39
C GLY A 35 7.38 11.86 -1.27
N ALA A 36 7.58 11.99 -2.58
CA ALA A 36 7.64 10.83 -3.48
C ALA A 36 8.83 9.91 -3.15
N TRP A 37 10.00 10.48 -2.83
CA TRP A 37 11.16 9.71 -2.37
C TRP A 37 10.88 8.97 -1.06
N ALA A 38 10.33 9.67 -0.06
CA ALA A 38 9.98 9.06 1.22
C ALA A 38 8.95 7.92 1.05
N ALA A 39 7.95 8.11 0.16
CA ALA A 39 6.97 7.09 -0.15
C ALA A 39 7.62 5.82 -0.74
N LYS A 40 8.57 5.98 -1.66
CA LYS A 40 9.33 4.85 -2.22
C LYS A 40 10.10 4.09 -1.14
N VAL A 41 10.90 4.79 -0.33
CA VAL A 41 11.73 4.15 0.71
C VAL A 41 10.87 3.41 1.73
N ILE A 42 9.78 4.02 2.19
CA ILE A 42 8.88 3.40 3.18
C ILE A 42 8.14 2.20 2.58
N SER A 43 7.69 2.28 1.32
CA SER A 43 7.06 1.16 0.62
C SER A 43 8.02 -0.03 0.46
N ASP A 44 9.26 0.21 0.03
CA ASP A 44 10.26 -0.84 -0.16
C ASP A 44 10.66 -1.48 1.19
N ALA A 45 10.75 -0.68 2.27
CA ALA A 45 10.98 -1.22 3.61
C ALA A 45 9.82 -2.09 4.13
N ARG A 46 8.56 -1.69 3.87
CA ARG A 46 7.37 -2.46 4.25
C ARG A 46 7.30 -3.80 3.51
N GLU A 47 7.60 -3.81 2.20
CA GLU A 47 7.66 -5.05 1.39
C GLU A 47 8.67 -6.04 1.96
N ASN A 48 9.88 -5.57 2.28
CA ASN A 48 10.91 -6.44 2.87
C ASN A 48 10.45 -7.06 4.19
N SER A 49 9.79 -6.29 5.05
CA SER A 49 9.21 -6.82 6.29
C SER A 49 8.07 -7.81 6.02
N GLN A 50 7.20 -7.53 5.05
CA GLN A 50 6.09 -8.42 4.69
C GLN A 50 6.60 -9.76 4.17
N ARG A 51 7.56 -9.76 3.25
CA ARG A 51 8.18 -10.98 2.70
C ARG A 51 8.74 -11.89 3.78
N VAL A 52 9.39 -11.31 4.79
CA VAL A 52 9.89 -12.07 5.95
C VAL A 52 8.71 -12.69 6.71
N THR A 53 7.67 -11.90 7.02
CA THR A 53 6.51 -12.43 7.74
C THR A 53 5.72 -13.48 6.95
N ASP A 54 5.65 -13.35 5.62
CA ASP A 54 4.94 -14.29 4.75
C ASP A 54 5.70 -15.59 4.61
N LEU A 55 7.03 -15.56 4.56
CA LEU A 55 7.85 -16.77 4.60
C LEU A 55 7.55 -17.58 5.87
N PHE A 56 7.42 -16.92 7.02
CA PHE A 56 7.08 -17.60 8.28
C PHE A 56 5.65 -18.14 8.32
N LYS A 57 4.70 -17.49 7.66
CA LYS A 57 3.27 -17.87 7.69
C LYS A 57 2.88 -18.87 6.61
N TYR A 58 3.42 -18.71 5.41
CA TYR A 58 2.97 -19.39 4.19
C TYR A 58 4.08 -20.22 3.52
N GLY A 59 5.31 -20.22 4.06
CA GLY A 59 6.44 -20.92 3.47
C GLY A 59 6.75 -20.45 2.04
N ASP A 60 7.24 -21.34 1.19
CA ASP A 60 7.58 -21.06 -0.21
C ASP A 60 6.40 -21.27 -1.18
N SER A 61 5.18 -20.96 -0.73
CA SER A 61 3.94 -21.19 -1.51
C SER A 61 3.75 -20.20 -2.68
N GLY A 62 4.67 -19.27 -2.91
CA GLY A 62 4.55 -18.20 -3.91
C GLY A 62 3.62 -17.04 -3.49
N HIS A 63 2.81 -17.21 -2.45
CA HIS A 63 1.84 -16.22 -1.97
C HIS A 63 2.48 -14.86 -1.67
N GLY A 64 3.60 -14.83 -0.94
CA GLY A 64 4.30 -13.58 -0.61
C GLY A 64 4.89 -12.86 -1.84
N VAL A 65 5.17 -13.57 -2.93
CA VAL A 65 5.69 -12.95 -4.17
C VAL A 65 4.58 -12.26 -4.96
N GLU A 66 3.40 -12.88 -5.05
CA GLU A 66 2.24 -12.29 -5.72
C GLU A 66 1.74 -11.06 -4.96
N ASP A 67 1.58 -11.18 -3.64
CA ASP A 67 1.09 -10.06 -2.81
C ASP A 67 2.05 -8.85 -2.86
N SER A 68 3.36 -9.11 -2.83
CA SER A 68 4.40 -8.07 -2.99
C SER A 68 4.30 -7.35 -4.34
N LYS A 69 4.02 -8.08 -5.45
CA LYS A 69 3.91 -7.47 -6.79
C LYS A 69 2.71 -6.54 -6.86
N ASP A 70 1.57 -6.95 -6.31
CA ASP A 70 0.35 -6.16 -6.29
C ASP A 70 0.48 -4.93 -5.38
N ASP A 71 1.12 -5.08 -4.22
CA ASP A 71 1.45 -3.97 -3.32
C ASP A 71 2.34 -2.95 -4.03
N GLN A 72 3.36 -3.42 -4.74
CA GLN A 72 4.26 -2.56 -5.50
C GLN A 72 3.57 -1.86 -6.67
N ALA A 73 2.62 -2.52 -7.35
CA ALA A 73 1.81 -1.90 -8.38
C ALA A 73 0.94 -0.75 -7.81
N ALA A 74 0.26 -1.00 -6.69
CA ALA A 74 -0.56 0.01 -6.00
C ALA A 74 0.29 1.18 -5.48
N ASN A 75 1.46 0.90 -4.89
CA ASN A 75 2.40 1.93 -4.46
C ASN A 75 2.82 2.84 -5.63
N ARG A 76 3.18 2.25 -6.78
CA ARG A 76 3.57 3.00 -7.98
C ARG A 76 2.42 3.82 -8.56
N TRP A 77 1.22 3.24 -8.63
CA TRP A 77 0.01 3.92 -9.11
C TRP A 77 -0.22 5.22 -8.35
N GLY A 78 -0.32 5.15 -7.02
CA GLY A 78 -0.51 6.34 -6.19
C GLY A 78 0.67 7.32 -6.29
N ARG A 79 1.91 6.83 -6.24
CA ARG A 79 3.11 7.68 -6.29
C ARG A 79 3.26 8.43 -7.63
N SER A 80 2.70 7.89 -8.70
CA SER A 80 2.65 8.56 -10.02
C SER A 80 1.60 9.67 -10.12
N GLY A 81 0.75 9.84 -9.09
CA GLY A 81 -0.30 10.84 -9.07
C GLY A 81 -1.64 10.35 -9.63
N ASN A 82 -1.78 9.06 -9.92
CA ASN A 82 -3.07 8.50 -10.34
C ASN A 82 -4.03 8.40 -9.14
N ASP A 83 -5.33 8.50 -9.44
CA ASP A 83 -6.39 8.45 -8.42
C ASP A 83 -6.41 7.09 -7.69
N PRO A 84 -6.20 7.05 -6.36
CA PRO A 84 -6.31 5.83 -5.57
C PRO A 84 -7.70 5.20 -5.60
N ASN A 85 -8.76 5.96 -5.87
CA ASN A 85 -10.12 5.43 -5.90
C ASN A 85 -10.36 4.44 -7.04
N HIS A 86 -9.48 4.40 -8.05
CA HIS A 86 -9.49 3.37 -9.08
C HIS A 86 -9.46 1.94 -8.52
N ILE A 87 -8.86 1.76 -7.34
CA ILE A 87 -8.74 0.47 -6.64
C ILE A 87 -9.47 0.46 -5.29
N ARG A 88 -10.36 1.42 -5.05
CA ARG A 88 -11.18 1.45 -3.83
C ARG A 88 -12.21 0.30 -3.86
N PRO A 89 -12.27 -0.57 -2.85
CA PRO A 89 -13.31 -1.58 -2.80
C PRO A 89 -14.68 -0.96 -2.52
N ALA A 90 -15.71 -1.52 -3.15
CA ALA A 90 -17.09 -1.09 -2.95
C ALA A 90 -17.47 -1.21 -1.46
N GLY A 91 -18.08 -0.16 -0.91
CA GLY A 91 -18.52 -0.13 0.48
C GLY A 91 -17.45 0.26 1.51
N LEU A 92 -16.22 0.61 1.09
CA LEU A 92 -15.25 1.23 2.01
C LEU A 92 -15.77 2.60 2.47
N PRO A 93 -15.89 2.86 3.78
CA PRO A 93 -16.45 4.13 4.29
C PRO A 93 -15.75 5.37 3.75
N ASP A 94 -16.52 6.37 3.29
CA ASP A 94 -16.03 7.58 2.59
C ASP A 94 -15.04 8.44 3.39
N LYS A 95 -14.94 8.25 4.71
CA LYS A 95 -13.93 8.93 5.53
C LYS A 95 -12.49 8.49 5.20
N TYR A 96 -12.34 7.34 4.56
CA TYR A 96 -11.07 6.80 4.09
C TYR A 96 -10.84 7.18 2.64
#